data_AF-A0A1F8LJZ5-F1
#
_entry.id   AF-A0A1F8LJZ5-F1
#
_cell.length_a   1.000
_cell.length_b   1.000
_cell.length_c   1.000
_cell.angle_alpha   90.00
_cell.angle_beta   90.00
_cell.angle_gamma   90.00
#
_symmetry.space_group_name_H-M   'P 1'
#
loop_
_entity.id
_entity.type
_entity.pdbx_description
1 polymer ?
#
loop_
_entity_poly.entity_id
_entity_poly.type
_entity_poly.pdbx_seq_one_letter_code
_entity_poly.pdbx_strand_id
1 'polypeptide(L)'
;MADSIQGDRTIEPTALPERSAAVRHAQRATGQVAAVAQMIAGDRPFSEVAQQLLAARGSLDSLLVRLVELELRACVQSGEERDEVDGLLWTALGRTAPRRGAVRSRRPAPCPGAARLEGRTSP
;
A
#
# COMPACT_ATOMS: atom_id res chain seq x y z
N MET A 1 -13.47 -40.81 32.60
CA MET A 1 -13.41 -40.77 31.12
C MET A 1 -12.82 -39.44 30.73
N ALA A 2 -11.50 -39.40 30.54
CA ALA A 2 -10.87 -38.41 29.68
C ALA A 2 -11.24 -38.76 28.23
N ASP A 3 -11.47 -37.77 27.35
CA ASP A 3 -10.37 -37.25 26.55
C ASP A 3 -10.78 -36.04 25.70
N SER A 4 -9.77 -35.23 25.42
CA SER A 4 -9.79 -34.02 24.60
C SER A 4 -10.09 -34.33 23.15
N ILE A 5 -10.84 -33.48 22.45
CA ILE A 5 -10.59 -33.24 21.01
C ILE A 5 -10.59 -31.72 20.78
N GLN A 6 -9.36 -31.22 20.88
CA GLN A 6 -8.83 -30.06 20.20
C GLN A 6 -9.40 -29.97 18.77
N GLY A 7 -10.30 -29.02 18.53
CA GLY A 7 -10.71 -28.64 17.19
C GLY A 7 -9.56 -27.96 16.47
N ASP A 8 -8.90 -28.76 15.64
CA ASP A 8 -7.89 -28.43 14.64
C ASP A 8 -8.10 -27.04 14.02
N ARG A 9 -7.33 -26.04 14.46
CA ARG A 9 -7.10 -24.84 13.66
C ARG A 9 -6.15 -25.24 12.56
N THR A 10 -6.69 -25.77 11.48
CA THR A 10 -5.97 -25.93 10.23
C THR A 10 -5.46 -24.54 9.84
N ILE A 11 -4.18 -24.28 10.12
CA ILE A 11 -3.51 -23.08 9.63
C ILE A 11 -3.44 -23.28 8.12
N GLU A 12 -4.39 -22.69 7.40
CA GLU A 12 -4.39 -22.62 5.94
C GLU A 12 -2.96 -22.32 5.46
N PRO A 13 -2.39 -23.09 4.51
CA PRO A 13 -0.97 -22.99 4.13
C PRO A 13 -0.58 -21.61 3.58
N THR A 14 -1.56 -20.75 3.26
CA THR A 14 -1.39 -19.35 2.85
C THR A 14 -1.18 -18.38 4.01
N ALA A 15 -1.62 -18.72 5.24
CA ALA A 15 -1.52 -17.84 6.41
C ALA A 15 -0.08 -17.71 6.95
N LEU A 16 0.75 -18.75 6.80
CA LEU A 16 2.15 -18.74 7.23
C LEU A 16 3.03 -17.81 6.37
N PRO A 17 2.98 -17.85 5.03
CA PRO A 17 3.68 -16.90 4.17
C PRO A 17 3.26 -15.43 4.40
N GLU A 18 1.98 -15.18 4.60
CA GLU A 18 1.45 -13.81 4.77
C GLU A 18 1.86 -13.20 6.11
N ARG A 19 1.79 -13.97 7.21
CA ARG A 19 2.34 -13.55 8.51
C ARG A 19 3.85 -13.32 8.43
N SER A 20 4.58 -14.19 7.75
CA SER A 20 6.04 -14.01 7.55
C SER A 20 6.37 -12.72 6.79
N ALA A 21 5.55 -12.35 5.80
CA ALA A 21 5.71 -11.09 5.09
C ALA A 21 5.45 -9.86 5.97
N ALA A 22 4.42 -9.92 6.81
CA ALA A 22 4.11 -8.86 7.78
C ALA A 22 5.25 -8.68 8.80
N VAL A 23 5.82 -9.78 9.31
CA VAL A 23 6.98 -9.75 10.22
C VAL A 23 8.19 -9.09 9.57
N ARG A 24 8.52 -9.46 8.32
CA ARG A 24 9.62 -8.81 7.58
C ARG A 24 9.38 -7.32 7.38
N HIS A 25 8.13 -6.91 7.17
CA HIS A 25 7.78 -5.49 7.04
C HIS A 25 7.93 -4.75 8.37
N ALA A 26 7.49 -5.35 9.48
CA ALA A 26 7.70 -4.79 10.82
C ALA A 26 9.19 -4.61 11.13
N GLN A 27 10.02 -5.61 10.82
CA GLN A 27 11.48 -5.52 10.99
C GLN A 27 12.10 -4.38 10.17
N ARG A 28 11.63 -4.17 8.93
CA ARG A 28 12.05 -3.02 8.11
C ARG A 28 11.67 -1.69 8.75
N ALA A 29 10.44 -1.57 9.27
CA ALA A 29 10.00 -0.35 9.96
C ALA A 29 10.85 -0.06 11.21
N THR A 30 11.19 -1.09 11.99
CA THR A 30 12.12 -0.98 13.13
C THR A 30 13.48 -0.42 12.70
N GLY A 31 14.06 -0.94 11.62
CA GLY A 31 15.32 -0.44 11.09
C GLY A 31 15.25 1.02 10.64
N GLN A 32 14.14 1.44 10.04
CA GLN A 32 13.92 2.83 9.64
C GLN A 32 13.82 3.78 10.84
N VAL A 33 13.08 3.40 11.88
CA VAL A 33 12.97 4.19 13.12
C VAL A 33 14.31 4.28 13.85
N ALA A 34 15.06 3.18 13.91
CA ALA A 34 16.41 3.17 14.48
C ALA A 34 17.35 4.13 13.72
N ALA A 35 17.27 4.15 12.38
CA ALA A 35 18.04 5.09 11.57
C ALA A 35 17.70 6.56 11.88
N VAL A 36 16.42 6.89 12.09
CA VAL A 36 16.01 8.26 12.50
C VAL A 36 16.68 8.65 13.82
N ALA A 37 16.68 7.76 14.82
CA ALA A 37 17.33 8.04 16.11
C ALA A 37 18.83 8.34 15.93
N GLN A 38 19.52 7.56 15.08
CA GLN A 38 20.94 7.79 14.78
C GLN A 38 21.19 9.09 14.00
N MET A 39 20.27 9.47 13.10
CA MET A 39 20.38 10.74 12.37
C MET A 39 20.22 11.94 13.30
N ILE A 40 19.32 11.86 14.29
CA ILE A 40 19.14 12.90 15.31
C ILE A 40 20.40 12.99 16.18
N ALA A 41 20.90 11.86 16.67
CA ALA A 41 22.10 11.83 17.51
C ALA A 41 23.36 12.30 16.76
N GLY A 42 23.39 12.15 15.43
CA GLY A 42 24.47 12.61 14.56
C GLY A 42 24.29 14.02 14.00
N ASP A 43 23.38 14.83 14.56
CA ASP A 43 23.11 16.22 14.15
C ASP A 43 22.88 16.38 12.64
N ARG A 44 22.19 15.41 12.02
CA ARG A 44 21.86 15.48 10.59
C ARG A 44 20.89 16.63 10.32
N PRO A 45 20.95 17.23 9.12
CA PRO A 45 20.02 18.31 8.75
C PRO A 45 18.57 17.89 8.96
N PHE A 46 17.76 18.81 9.50
CA PHE A 46 16.35 18.56 9.77
C PHE A 46 15.60 18.02 8.55
N SER A 47 15.89 18.51 7.34
CA SER A 47 15.25 18.05 6.10
C SER A 47 15.47 16.56 5.85
N GLU A 48 16.68 16.05 6.10
CA GLU A 48 16.99 14.62 5.96
C GLU A 48 16.26 13.79 7.03
N VAL A 49 16.27 14.26 8.28
CA VAL A 49 15.57 13.61 9.39
C VAL A 49 14.07 13.55 9.12
N ALA A 50 13.48 14.66 8.67
CA ALA A 50 12.07 14.75 8.33
C ALA A 50 11.69 13.82 7.17
N GLN A 51 12.52 13.75 6.12
CA GLN A 51 12.30 12.83 5.00
C GLN A 51 12.33 11.37 5.46
N GLN A 52 13.30 11.00 6.29
CA GLN A 52 13.41 9.63 6.82
C GLN A 52 12.25 9.30 7.77
N LEU A 53 11.82 10.26 8.60
CA LEU A 53 10.67 10.09 9.49
C LEU A 53 9.37 9.88 8.72
N LEU A 54 9.14 10.66 7.65
CA LEU A 54 7.98 10.49 6.76
C LEU A 54 8.00 9.14 6.05
N ALA A 55 9.18 8.67 5.62
CA ALA A 55 9.34 7.34 5.04
C ALA A 55 9.03 6.22 6.06
N ALA A 56 9.49 6.37 7.31
CA ALA A 56 9.23 5.42 8.39
C ALA A 56 7.73 5.35 8.72
N ARG A 57 7.06 6.51 8.89
CA ARG A 57 5.60 6.59 9.03
C ARG A 57 4.92 5.90 7.85
N GLY A 58 5.37 6.18 6.63
CA GLY A 58 4.74 5.63 5.44
C GLY A 58 4.83 4.10 5.35
N SER A 59 5.91 3.53 5.89
CA SER A 59 6.13 2.09 6.03
C SER A 59 5.21 1.49 7.10
N LEU A 60 5.04 2.16 8.25
CA LEU A 60 4.13 1.74 9.32
C LEU A 60 2.67 1.75 8.88
N ASP A 61 2.23 2.79 8.17
CA ASP A 61 0.87 2.85 7.60
C ASP A 61 0.61 1.64 6.68
N SER A 62 1.57 1.32 5.82
CA SER A 62 1.46 0.17 4.90
C SER A 62 1.38 -1.16 5.64
N LEU A 63 2.11 -1.30 6.76
CA LEU A 63 2.02 -2.47 7.61
C LEU A 63 0.64 -2.58 8.27
N LEU A 64 0.10 -1.47 8.78
CA LEU A 64 -1.24 -1.44 9.38
C LEU A 64 -2.30 -1.91 8.37
N VAL A 65 -2.30 -1.34 7.16
CA VAL A 65 -3.21 -1.77 6.07
C VAL A 65 -3.09 -3.28 5.85
N ARG A 66 -1.86 -3.78 5.72
CA ARG A 66 -1.66 -5.22 5.48
C ARG A 66 -2.17 -6.09 6.62
N LEU A 67 -2.00 -5.69 7.86
CA LEU A 67 -2.49 -6.45 9.02
C LEU A 67 -4.02 -6.46 9.09
N VAL A 68 -4.66 -5.31 8.81
CA VAL A 68 -6.11 -5.21 8.75
C VAL A 68 -6.69 -6.06 7.61
N GLU A 69 -6.11 -6.00 6.40
CA GLU A 69 -6.50 -6.87 5.29
C GLU A 69 -6.48 -8.36 5.66
N LEU A 70 -5.46 -8.79 6.42
CA LEU A 70 -5.34 -10.18 6.86
C LEU A 70 -6.42 -10.56 7.87
N GLU A 71 -6.72 -9.67 8.81
CA GLU A 71 -7.77 -9.90 9.81
C GLU A 71 -9.16 -9.90 9.17
N LEU A 72 -9.43 -8.96 8.26
CA LEU A 72 -10.70 -8.88 7.54
C LEU A 72 -10.95 -10.13 6.68
N ARG A 73 -9.92 -10.69 6.06
CA ARG A 73 -10.04 -11.98 5.34
C ARG A 73 -10.44 -13.13 6.26
N ALA A 74 -9.98 -13.12 7.50
CA ALA A 74 -10.28 -14.15 8.49
C ALA A 74 -11.68 -13.98 9.12
N CYS A 75 -12.12 -12.74 9.36
CA CYS A 75 -13.32 -12.44 10.14
C CYS A 75 -14.56 -12.08 9.31
N VAL A 76 -14.39 -11.49 8.13
CA VAL A 76 -15.50 -10.98 7.30
C VAL A 76 -15.59 -11.83 6.05
N GLN A 77 -16.75 -12.40 5.70
CA GLN A 77 -16.88 -13.23 4.49
C GLN A 77 -17.32 -12.41 3.25
N SER A 78 -18.01 -11.29 3.46
CA SER A 78 -18.47 -10.39 2.39
C SER A 78 -17.31 -9.61 1.80
N GLY A 79 -17.17 -9.60 0.47
CA GLY A 79 -16.17 -8.78 -0.23
C GLY A 79 -16.46 -7.28 -0.12
N GLU A 80 -17.73 -6.89 -0.12
CA GLU A 80 -18.16 -5.49 -0.07
C GLU A 80 -17.85 -4.84 1.28
N GLU A 81 -18.11 -5.56 2.38
CA GLU A 81 -17.79 -5.09 3.74
C GLU A 81 -16.27 -4.95 3.94
N ARG A 82 -15.46 -5.84 3.34
CA ARG A 82 -13.99 -5.74 3.37
C ARG A 82 -13.52 -4.47 2.65
N ASP A 83 -14.05 -4.21 1.46
CA ASP A 83 -13.70 -3.04 0.65
C ASP A 83 -14.10 -1.71 1.35
N GLU A 84 -15.23 -1.70 2.06
CA GLU A 84 -15.68 -0.55 2.85
C GLU A 84 -14.70 -0.25 3.99
N VAL A 85 -14.34 -1.26 4.79
CA VAL A 85 -13.42 -1.09 5.92
C VAL A 85 -12.03 -0.67 5.44
N ASP A 86 -11.54 -1.24 4.35
CA ASP A 86 -10.27 -0.81 3.73
C ASP A 86 -10.33 0.67 3.32
N GLY A 87 -11.43 1.12 2.71
CA GLY A 87 -11.65 2.53 2.36
C GLY A 87 -11.63 3.48 3.56
N LEU A 88 -12.27 3.08 4.66
CA LEU A 88 -12.26 3.83 5.92
C LEU A 88 -10.84 3.91 6.51
N LEU A 89 -10.08 2.81 6.47
CA LEU A 89 -8.72 2.75 6.96
C LEU A 89 -7.79 3.69 6.18
N TRP A 90 -7.88 3.70 4.85
CA TRP A 90 -7.11 4.63 4.01
C TRP A 90 -7.42 6.10 4.34
N THR A 91 -8.70 6.41 4.55
CA THR A 91 -9.16 7.75 4.93
C THR A 91 -8.61 8.15 6.30
N ALA A 92 -8.66 7.26 7.29
CA ALA A 92 -8.12 7.49 8.64
C ALA A 92 -6.60 7.70 8.63
N LEU A 93 -5.88 7.02 7.72
CA LEU A 93 -4.44 7.20 7.51
C LEU A 93 -4.09 8.53 6.82
N GLY A 94 -5.09 9.35 6.45
CA GLY A 94 -4.90 10.61 5.73
C GLY A 94 -4.41 10.39 4.29
N ARG A 95 -4.55 9.17 3.78
CA ARG A 95 -4.19 8.81 2.42
C ARG A 95 -5.50 8.64 1.67
N THR A 96 -5.93 9.71 0.98
CA THR A 96 -7.10 9.64 0.09
C THR A 96 -6.99 8.38 -0.77
N ALA A 97 -7.91 7.43 -0.55
CA ALA A 97 -7.93 6.17 -1.27
C ALA A 97 -7.81 6.46 -2.79
N PRO A 98 -6.96 5.75 -3.54
CA PRO A 98 -7.02 5.88 -4.99
C PRO A 98 -8.42 5.45 -5.40
N ARG A 99 -9.24 6.39 -5.89
CA ARG A 99 -10.52 6.08 -6.52
C ARG A 99 -10.24 5.06 -7.62
N ARG A 100 -10.46 3.76 -7.35
CA ARG A 100 -10.64 2.73 -8.37
C ARG A 100 -11.98 3.02 -9.04
N GLY A 101 -11.96 4.01 -9.92
CA GLY A 101 -13.14 4.53 -10.60
C GLY A 101 -12.81 5.40 -11.82
N ALA A 102 -11.54 5.53 -12.22
CA ALA A 102 -11.20 6.02 -13.54
C ALA A 102 -11.19 4.83 -14.51
N VAL A 103 -12.39 4.44 -14.93
CA VAL A 103 -12.63 3.73 -16.19
C VAL A 103 -11.70 4.34 -17.25
N ARG A 104 -10.94 3.48 -17.93
CA ARG A 104 -10.13 3.80 -19.11
C ARG A 104 -10.96 4.67 -20.07
N SER A 105 -10.74 5.97 -20.05
CA SER A 105 -10.95 6.79 -21.24
C SER A 105 -9.91 6.32 -22.25
N ARG A 106 -10.33 5.41 -23.13
CA ARG A 106 -9.66 5.18 -24.40
C ARG A 106 -9.58 6.53 -25.09
N ARG A 107 -8.41 7.16 -25.05
CA ARG A 107 -8.07 8.21 -26.01
C ARG A 107 -7.92 7.49 -27.36
N PRO A 108 -8.78 7.70 -28.36
CA PRO A 108 -8.53 7.16 -29.68
C PRO A 108 -7.22 7.78 -30.20
N ALA A 109 -6.37 6.93 -30.78
CA ALA A 109 -5.08 7.35 -31.33
C ALA A 109 -5.27 8.45 -32.40
N PRO A 110 -4.36 9.43 -32.51
CA PRO A 110 -4.37 10.36 -33.62
C PRO A 110 -4.04 9.61 -34.93
N CYS A 111 -4.91 9.74 -35.92
CA CYS A 111 -4.69 9.21 -37.27
C CYS A 111 -3.40 9.82 -37.87
N PRO A 112 -2.52 9.02 -38.50
CA PRO A 112 -1.39 9.55 -39.25
C PRO A 112 -1.89 9.95 -40.64
N GLY A 113 -2.10 11.24 -40.90
CA GLY A 113 -2.56 11.67 -42.23
C GLY A 113 -2.67 13.15 -42.53
N ALA A 114 -2.30 14.07 -41.64
CA ALA A 114 -2.34 15.51 -41.93
C ALA A 114 -0.93 16.06 -42.22
N ALA A 115 -0.29 15.54 -43.27
CA ALA A 115 0.91 16.14 -43.83
C ALA A 115 0.52 17.20 -44.88
N ARG A 116 0.50 18.46 -44.44
CA ARG A 116 1.20 19.58 -45.07
C ARG A 116 0.93 19.83 -46.57
N LEU A 117 -0.01 20.74 -46.84
CA LEU A 117 -0.07 21.51 -48.08
C LEU A 117 -0.11 23.01 -47.72
N GLU A 118 1.06 23.60 -47.49
CA GLU A 118 1.23 25.06 -47.51
C GLU A 118 2.56 25.39 -48.18
N GLY A 119 2.50 26.24 -49.21
CA GLY A 119 3.66 26.97 -49.71
C GLY A 119 3.97 26.83 -51.20
N ARG A 120 3.15 27.44 -52.08
CA ARG A 120 3.63 27.93 -53.38
C ARG A 120 2.78 29.10 -53.88
N THR A 121 3.24 30.30 -53.57
CA THR A 121 2.89 31.52 -54.33
C THR A 121 4.15 32.36 -54.45
N SER A 122 4.71 32.40 -55.66
CA SER A 122 5.67 33.41 -56.13
C SER A 122 4.98 34.75 -56.32
N PRO A 123 5.74 35.85 -56.33
CA PRO A 123 6.01 36.53 -57.60
C PRO A 123 7.48 36.47 -58.03
#